data_AF-A0A1I7VAT6-F1
#
_entry.id   AF-A0A1I7VAT6-F1
#
_cell.length_a   1.000
_cell.length_b   1.000
_cell.length_c   1.000
_cell.angle_alpha   90.00
_cell.angle_beta   90.00
_cell.angle_gamma   90.00
#
_symmetry.space_group_name_H-M   'P 1'
#
loop_
_entity.id
_entity.type
_entity.pdbx_description
1 polymer ?
#
loop_
_entity_poly.entity_id
_entity_poly.type
_entity_poly.pdbx_seq_one_letter_code
_entity_poly.pdbx_strand_id
1 'polypeptide(L)'
;MNKSVFIFVLASLVTLARGYDSDQMPLMGDKDLQQLSKVDDTLRNCCVRRKVGDKCTNTLCSLSGVALMTSDALRSNILQCKPQMRDILKCATKLNNLTSCCSQRNVPDGCLNVCDGSGRMSLSKLSISCLQYSEPIVRCFGENLLFHRKNTLVFGASKRMRMN
;
A
#
# COMPACT_ATOMS: atom_id res chain seq x y z
N MET A 1 51.72 30.38 25.15
CA MET A 1 50.56 30.04 24.29
C MET A 1 50.39 28.53 24.41
N ASN A 2 49.47 28.12 25.28
CA ASN A 2 49.61 26.87 26.01
C ASN A 2 48.86 25.76 25.26
N LYS A 3 49.61 24.79 24.72
CA LYS A 3 49.10 23.70 23.86
C LYS A 3 47.93 22.92 24.47
N SER A 4 47.80 22.87 25.80
CA SER A 4 46.66 22.23 26.47
C SER A 4 45.32 22.90 26.20
N VAL A 5 45.26 24.24 26.06
CA VAL A 5 43.98 24.95 25.88
C VAL A 5 43.36 24.61 24.51
N PHE A 6 44.19 24.42 23.49
CA PHE A 6 43.74 24.07 22.14
C PHE A 6 43.12 22.66 22.06
N ILE A 7 43.64 21.72 22.86
CA ILE A 7 43.15 20.34 22.90
C ILE A 7 41.74 20.29 23.52
N PHE A 8 41.50 21.06 24.58
CA PHE A 8 40.19 21.10 25.23
C PHE A 8 39.10 21.75 24.35
N VAL A 9 39.45 22.79 23.59
CA VAL A 9 38.52 23.45 22.65
C VAL A 9 38.13 22.51 21.49
N LEU A 10 39.09 21.75 20.95
CA LEU A 10 38.82 20.75 19.92
C LEU A 10 38.00 19.56 20.45
N ALA A 11 38.28 19.09 21.66
CA ALA A 11 37.50 18.02 22.29
C ALA A 11 36.04 18.43 22.49
N SER A 12 35.80 19.70 22.86
CA SER A 12 34.44 20.23 23.10
C SER A 12 33.64 20.42 21.81
N LEU A 13 34.31 20.77 20.69
CA LEU A 13 33.69 20.84 19.37
C LEU A 13 33.34 19.45 18.81
N VAL A 14 34.13 18.41 19.13
CA VAL A 14 33.85 17.03 18.70
C VAL A 14 32.65 16.43 19.45
N THR A 15 32.36 16.85 20.69
CA THR A 15 31.19 16.34 21.44
C THR A 15 29.88 17.00 21.02
N LEU A 16 29.89 18.21 20.47
CA LEU A 16 28.69 18.85 19.91
C LEU A 16 28.29 18.28 18.54
N ALA A 17 29.17 17.50 17.89
CA ALA A 17 28.84 16.69 16.72
C ALA A 17 28.22 15.32 17.08
N ARG A 18 28.02 15.01 18.36
CA ARG A 18 27.19 13.87 18.79
C ARG A 18 25.76 14.36 18.99
N GLY A 19 25.16 14.75 17.86
CA GLY A 19 23.73 14.93 17.75
C GLY A 19 23.01 13.63 18.13
N TYR A 20 22.12 13.76 19.10
CA TYR A 20 20.90 12.98 19.33
C TYR A 20 20.78 11.65 18.56
N ASP A 21 20.87 10.55 19.33
CA ASP A 21 20.32 9.24 18.98
C ASP A 21 18.80 9.39 18.83
N SER A 22 18.33 9.56 17.60
CA SER A 22 16.93 9.46 17.22
C SER A 22 16.83 8.94 15.80
N ASP A 23 15.92 7.98 15.64
CA ASP A 23 15.41 7.45 14.40
C ASP A 23 16.31 6.46 13.64
N GLN A 24 16.34 5.24 14.17
CA GLN A 24 16.16 4.07 13.30
C GLN A 24 14.76 4.10 12.66
N MET A 25 14.52 5.08 11.78
CA MET A 25 13.48 5.00 10.76
C MET A 25 14.16 4.34 9.55
N PRO A 26 13.73 3.14 9.11
CA PRO A 26 14.28 2.58 7.89
C PRO A 26 13.85 3.51 6.75
N LEU A 27 14.81 4.27 6.22
CA LEU A 27 14.65 5.09 5.04
C LEU A 27 14.24 4.13 3.91
N MET A 28 12.94 4.05 3.62
CA MET A 28 12.43 3.36 2.44
C MET A 28 13.15 3.96 1.24
N GLY A 29 13.93 3.14 0.54
CA GLY A 29 14.74 3.62 -0.59
C GLY A 29 13.85 4.17 -1.70
N ASP A 30 14.37 5.11 -2.50
CA ASP A 30 13.68 5.77 -3.62
C ASP A 30 12.90 4.82 -4.55
N LYS A 31 13.32 3.57 -4.63
CA LYS A 31 12.65 2.51 -5.39
C LYS A 31 11.25 2.19 -4.86
N ASP A 32 11.06 2.06 -3.55
CA ASP A 32 9.76 1.72 -2.97
C ASP A 32 8.77 2.90 -3.12
N LEU A 33 9.28 4.13 -3.00
CA LEU A 33 8.52 5.36 -3.24
C LEU A 33 8.11 5.50 -4.72
N GLN A 34 9.01 5.17 -5.66
CA GLN A 34 8.71 5.14 -7.09
C GLN A 34 7.71 4.02 -7.47
N GLN A 35 7.81 2.84 -6.85
CA GLN A 35 6.82 1.78 -7.04
C GLN A 35 5.45 2.22 -6.54
N LEU A 36 5.38 2.89 -5.39
CA LEU A 36 4.13 3.38 -4.81
C LEU A 36 3.47 4.48 -5.67
N SER A 37 4.26 5.40 -6.22
CA SER A 37 3.77 6.41 -7.20
C SER A 37 3.18 5.75 -8.45
N LYS A 38 3.86 4.73 -9.02
CA LYS A 38 3.38 4.04 -10.23
C LYS A 38 2.07 3.26 -9.99
N VAL A 39 1.91 2.68 -8.80
CA VAL A 39 0.67 2.01 -8.38
C VAL A 39 -0.49 2.99 -8.38
N ASP A 40 -0.29 4.16 -7.77
CA ASP A 40 -1.32 5.19 -7.67
C ASP A 40 -1.69 5.76 -9.03
N ASP A 41 -0.72 6.00 -9.91
CA ASP A 41 -0.99 6.42 -11.28
C ASP A 41 -1.85 5.40 -12.03
N THR A 42 -1.52 4.11 -11.90
CA THR A 42 -2.25 3.02 -12.54
C THR A 42 -3.70 2.96 -12.05
N LEU A 43 -3.89 3.08 -10.73
CA LEU A 43 -5.21 3.08 -10.10
C LEU A 43 -6.03 4.30 -10.53
N ARG A 44 -5.46 5.50 -10.39
CA ARG A 44 -6.11 6.77 -10.73
C ARG A 44 -6.53 6.82 -12.19
N ASN A 45 -5.66 6.40 -13.11
CA ASN A 45 -5.98 6.32 -14.55
C ASN A 45 -7.14 5.35 -14.84
N CYS A 46 -7.26 4.27 -14.09
CA CYS A 46 -8.42 3.39 -14.22
C CYS A 46 -9.70 4.05 -13.70
N CYS A 47 -9.65 4.73 -12.55
CA CYS A 47 -10.80 5.43 -11.99
C CYS A 47 -11.35 6.52 -12.93
N VAL A 48 -10.46 7.33 -13.52
CA VAL A 48 -10.83 8.36 -14.51
C VAL A 48 -11.52 7.72 -15.72
N ARG A 49 -10.96 6.63 -16.27
CA ARG A 49 -11.58 5.90 -17.40
C ARG A 49 -12.95 5.32 -17.07
N ARG A 50 -13.18 4.92 -15.82
CA ARG A 50 -14.48 4.45 -15.32
C ARG A 50 -15.44 5.56 -14.92
N LYS A 51 -15.07 6.84 -15.12
CA LYS A 51 -15.88 8.01 -14.77
C LYS A 51 -16.22 8.06 -13.26
N VAL A 52 -15.27 7.63 -12.42
CA VAL A 52 -15.35 7.89 -10.97
C VAL A 52 -15.24 9.40 -10.77
N GLY A 53 -16.13 9.97 -9.96
CA GLY A 53 -16.25 11.41 -9.78
C GLY A 53 -15.02 11.98 -9.09
N ASP A 54 -14.70 13.25 -9.37
CA ASP A 54 -13.43 13.87 -8.98
C ASP A 54 -13.14 13.75 -7.48
N LYS A 55 -14.16 13.95 -6.64
CA LYS A 55 -14.05 13.79 -5.19
C LYS A 55 -13.52 12.41 -4.81
N CYS A 56 -14.12 11.34 -5.35
CA CYS A 56 -13.77 9.96 -5.04
C CYS A 56 -12.47 9.53 -5.72
N THR A 57 -12.18 10.07 -6.90
CA THR A 57 -10.90 9.87 -7.59
C THR A 57 -9.75 10.50 -6.81
N ASN A 58 -9.96 11.63 -6.14
CA ASN A 58 -8.94 12.30 -5.35
C ASN A 58 -8.74 11.68 -3.95
N THR A 59 -9.75 11.00 -3.39
CA THR A 59 -9.65 10.45 -2.02
C THR A 59 -9.44 8.94 -1.95
N LEU A 60 -10.00 8.16 -2.89
CA LEU A 60 -9.98 6.69 -2.82
C LEU A 60 -9.22 6.01 -3.97
N CYS A 61 -8.86 6.73 -5.03
CA CYS A 61 -8.08 6.19 -6.16
C CYS A 61 -6.57 6.42 -6.02
N SER A 62 -6.08 6.33 -4.80
CA SER A 62 -4.66 6.31 -4.43
C SER A 62 -4.49 5.31 -3.28
N LEU A 63 -3.71 4.26 -3.49
CA LEU A 63 -3.42 3.28 -2.45
C LEU A 63 -2.54 3.88 -1.37
N SER A 64 -1.59 4.75 -1.73
CA SER A 64 -0.78 5.46 -0.73
C SER A 64 -1.64 6.39 0.13
N GLY A 65 -2.56 7.14 -0.49
CA GLY A 65 -3.50 8.00 0.21
C GLY A 65 -4.42 7.22 1.15
N VAL A 66 -4.94 6.07 0.69
CA VAL A 66 -5.77 5.20 1.54
C VAL A 66 -4.97 4.59 2.69
N ALA A 67 -3.72 4.20 2.47
CA ALA A 67 -2.85 3.63 3.51
C ALA A 67 -2.49 4.64 4.61
N LEU A 68 -2.40 5.93 4.28
CA LEU A 68 -2.10 7.01 5.22
C LEU A 68 -3.36 7.62 5.87
N MET A 69 -4.55 7.23 5.40
CA MET A 69 -5.82 7.79 5.87
C MET A 69 -6.26 7.13 7.19
N THR A 70 -6.83 7.93 8.11
CA THR A 70 -7.42 7.39 9.34
C THR A 70 -8.65 6.53 9.03
N SER A 71 -8.96 5.56 9.89
CA SER A 71 -10.13 4.68 9.73
C SER A 71 -11.44 5.46 9.60
N ASP A 72 -11.61 6.58 10.32
CA ASP A 72 -12.79 7.43 10.22
C ASP A 72 -12.89 8.18 8.90
N ALA A 73 -11.77 8.71 8.41
CA ALA A 73 -11.73 9.38 7.11
C ALA A 73 -11.98 8.36 5.99
N LEU A 74 -11.42 7.15 6.08
CA LEU A 74 -11.66 6.08 5.12
C LEU A 74 -13.13 5.67 5.11
N ARG A 75 -13.73 5.45 6.30
CA ARG A 75 -15.16 5.15 6.45
C ARG A 75 -16.03 6.23 5.83
N SER A 76 -15.75 7.50 6.13
CA SER A 76 -16.50 8.63 5.60
C SER A 76 -16.42 8.71 4.08
N ASN A 77 -15.22 8.57 3.50
CA ASN A 77 -15.04 8.57 2.05
C ASN A 77 -15.76 7.39 1.38
N ILE A 78 -15.69 6.18 1.94
CA ILE A 78 -16.39 5.00 1.40
C ILE A 78 -17.92 5.21 1.40
N LEU A 79 -18.47 5.80 2.46
CA LEU A 79 -19.91 6.11 2.52
C LEU A 79 -20.32 7.15 1.47
N GLN A 80 -19.52 8.20 1.30
CA GLN A 80 -19.78 9.26 0.31
C GLN A 80 -19.61 8.76 -1.13
N CYS A 81 -18.67 7.84 -1.35
CA CYS A 81 -18.35 7.28 -2.66
C CYS A 81 -19.02 5.92 -2.93
N LYS A 82 -19.96 5.49 -2.06
CA LYS A 82 -20.66 4.20 -2.14
C LYS A 82 -21.12 3.80 -3.56
N PRO A 83 -21.77 4.66 -4.36
CA PRO A 83 -22.20 4.29 -5.72
C PRO A 83 -21.03 3.95 -6.66
N GLN A 84 -19.84 4.51 -6.41
CA GLN A 84 -18.64 4.39 -7.24
C GLN A 84 -17.65 3.33 -6.73
N MET A 85 -17.84 2.83 -5.50
CA MET A 85 -16.96 1.83 -4.88
C MET A 85 -16.75 0.60 -5.76
N ARG A 86 -17.80 0.15 -6.49
CA ARG A 86 -17.67 -1.00 -7.40
C ARG A 86 -16.60 -0.75 -8.46
N ASP A 87 -16.59 0.43 -9.05
CA ASP A 87 -15.64 0.78 -10.11
C ASP A 87 -14.23 1.01 -9.56
N ILE A 88 -14.12 1.65 -8.38
CA ILE A 88 -12.84 1.83 -7.67
C ILE A 88 -12.21 0.46 -7.36
N LEU A 89 -12.98 -0.48 -6.81
CA LEU A 89 -12.49 -1.82 -6.45
C LEU A 89 -12.15 -2.67 -7.67
N LYS A 90 -12.92 -2.57 -8.76
CA LYS A 90 -12.55 -3.19 -10.05
C LYS A 90 -11.20 -2.67 -10.57
N CYS A 91 -10.91 -1.40 -10.37
CA CYS A 91 -9.61 -0.82 -10.72
C CYS A 91 -8.49 -1.33 -9.82
N ALA A 92 -8.68 -1.31 -8.50
CA ALA A 92 -7.68 -1.79 -7.54
C ALA A 92 -7.32 -3.27 -7.74
N THR A 93 -8.29 -4.08 -8.12
CA THR A 93 -8.12 -5.52 -8.35
C THR A 93 -7.71 -5.88 -9.79
N LYS A 94 -7.77 -4.95 -10.75
CA LYS A 94 -7.64 -5.26 -12.19
C LYS A 94 -8.54 -6.43 -12.65
N LEU A 95 -9.70 -6.57 -12.02
CA LEU A 95 -10.63 -7.68 -12.19
C LEU A 95 -10.10 -9.07 -11.78
N ASN A 96 -9.00 -9.13 -11.03
CA ASN A 96 -8.43 -10.37 -10.51
C ASN A 96 -9.07 -10.75 -9.17
N ASN A 97 -9.15 -12.06 -8.91
CA ASN A 97 -9.55 -12.56 -7.60
C ASN A 97 -8.33 -12.60 -6.66
N LEU A 98 -8.33 -11.77 -5.62
CA LEU A 98 -7.25 -11.66 -4.64
C LEU A 98 -7.59 -12.32 -3.30
N THR A 99 -8.64 -13.14 -3.22
CA THR A 99 -9.05 -13.79 -1.97
C THR A 99 -7.94 -14.64 -1.37
N SER A 100 -7.11 -15.31 -2.18
CA SER A 100 -5.95 -16.06 -1.70
C SER A 100 -4.91 -15.16 -1.04
N CYS A 101 -4.62 -13.98 -1.62
CA CYS A 101 -3.70 -13.01 -1.05
C CYS A 101 -4.20 -12.46 0.30
N CYS A 102 -5.50 -12.17 0.39
CA CYS A 102 -6.14 -11.67 1.61
C CYS A 102 -6.24 -12.74 2.71
N SER A 103 -6.60 -13.97 2.34
CA SER A 103 -6.67 -15.11 3.28
C SER A 103 -5.29 -15.40 3.89
N GLN A 104 -4.22 -15.38 3.08
CA GLN A 104 -2.84 -15.53 3.58
C GLN A 104 -2.39 -14.42 4.54
N ARG A 105 -3.07 -13.26 4.53
CA ARG A 105 -2.82 -12.12 5.42
C ARG A 105 -3.86 -12.02 6.55
N ASN A 106 -4.52 -13.13 6.87
CA ASN A 106 -5.49 -13.24 7.98
C ASN A 106 -6.71 -12.31 7.85
N VAL A 107 -7.10 -11.94 6.62
CA VAL A 107 -8.40 -11.30 6.39
C VAL A 107 -9.50 -12.36 6.58
N PRO A 108 -10.49 -12.15 7.46
CA PRO A 108 -11.50 -13.15 7.75
C PRO A 108 -12.43 -13.38 6.54
N ASP A 109 -13.01 -14.58 6.47
CA ASP A 109 -13.86 -15.01 5.34
C ASP A 109 -15.00 -14.04 5.02
N GLY A 110 -15.60 -13.44 6.06
CA GLY A 110 -16.65 -12.42 5.91
C GLY A 110 -16.20 -11.16 5.14
N CYS A 111 -14.89 -10.88 5.11
CA CYS A 111 -14.30 -9.72 4.44
C CYS A 111 -13.61 -10.06 3.11
N LEU A 112 -13.42 -11.34 2.77
CA LEU A 112 -12.75 -11.76 1.54
C LEU A 112 -13.47 -11.30 0.27
N ASN A 113 -14.78 -11.02 0.33
CA ASN A 113 -15.52 -10.47 -0.81
C ASN A 113 -14.95 -9.11 -1.29
N VAL A 114 -14.31 -8.33 -0.40
CA VAL A 114 -13.65 -7.07 -0.77
C VAL A 114 -12.45 -7.31 -1.69
N CYS A 115 -11.83 -8.48 -1.59
CA CYS A 115 -10.69 -8.89 -2.39
C CYS A 115 -11.08 -9.58 -3.70
N ASP A 116 -12.36 -9.89 -3.90
CA ASP A 116 -12.85 -10.53 -5.11
C ASP A 116 -13.10 -9.51 -6.23
N GLY A 117 -12.06 -9.23 -7.02
CA GLY A 117 -12.16 -8.36 -8.18
C GLY A 117 -12.90 -8.95 -9.38
N SER A 118 -13.26 -10.24 -9.38
CA SER A 118 -13.78 -10.96 -10.56
C SER A 118 -15.15 -10.45 -11.09
N GLY A 119 -15.68 -9.38 -10.50
CA GLY A 119 -16.96 -8.77 -10.84
C GLY A 119 -18.14 -9.35 -10.07
N ARG A 120 -17.90 -10.36 -9.22
CA ARG A 120 -18.89 -10.97 -8.30
C ARG A 120 -19.03 -10.22 -6.98
N MET A 121 -18.26 -9.16 -6.80
CA MET A 121 -18.27 -8.33 -5.61
C MET A 121 -19.64 -7.72 -5.34
N SER A 122 -20.17 -7.95 -4.14
CA SER A 122 -21.42 -7.34 -3.70
C SER A 122 -21.09 -6.17 -2.77
N LEU A 123 -21.37 -4.94 -3.21
CA LEU A 123 -21.23 -3.75 -2.38
C LEU A 123 -22.09 -3.81 -1.11
N SER A 124 -23.19 -4.56 -1.13
CA SER A 124 -24.05 -4.78 0.04
C SER A 124 -23.35 -5.61 1.13
N LYS A 125 -22.31 -6.37 0.77
CA LYS A 125 -21.49 -7.15 1.70
C LYS A 125 -20.25 -6.40 2.18
N LEU A 126 -20.05 -5.15 1.74
CA LEU A 126 -18.95 -4.32 2.19
C LEU A 126 -19.25 -3.82 3.60
N SER A 127 -18.95 -4.67 4.58
CA SER A 127 -19.14 -4.33 5.99
C SER A 127 -18.09 -3.30 6.41
N ILE A 128 -18.53 -2.27 7.13
CA ILE A 128 -17.64 -1.29 7.76
C ILE A 128 -16.67 -1.97 8.74
N SER A 129 -17.06 -3.12 9.31
CA SER A 129 -16.17 -3.93 10.16
C SER A 129 -14.94 -4.45 9.42
N CYS A 130 -14.96 -4.51 8.08
CA CYS A 130 -13.81 -4.95 7.29
C CYS A 130 -12.74 -3.87 7.13
N LEU A 131 -13.02 -2.61 7.51
CA LEU A 131 -12.06 -1.51 7.41
C LEU A 131 -10.83 -1.71 8.30
N GLN A 132 -10.95 -2.47 9.39
CA GLN A 132 -9.78 -2.82 10.23
C GLN A 132 -8.77 -3.70 9.50
N TYR A 133 -9.16 -4.33 8.39
CA TYR A 133 -8.29 -5.11 7.51
C TYR A 133 -7.86 -4.32 6.26
N SER A 134 -8.03 -3.00 6.24
CA SER A 134 -7.69 -2.15 5.09
C SER A 134 -6.22 -2.29 4.70
N GLU A 135 -5.30 -2.31 5.66
CA GLU A 135 -3.86 -2.44 5.41
C GLU A 135 -3.47 -3.72 4.65
N PRO A 136 -3.79 -4.95 5.13
CA PRO A 136 -3.47 -6.17 4.40
C PRO A 136 -4.19 -6.27 3.04
N ILE A 137 -5.40 -5.70 2.92
CA ILE A 137 -6.15 -5.65 1.65
C ILE A 137 -5.49 -4.71 0.65
N VAL A 138 -5.15 -3.49 1.05
CA VAL A 138 -4.48 -2.48 0.23
C VAL A 138 -3.11 -2.98 -0.23
N ARG A 139 -2.39 -3.70 0.62
CA ARG A 139 -1.13 -4.34 0.24
C ARG A 139 -1.32 -5.35 -0.91
N CYS A 140 -2.34 -6.19 -0.85
CA CYS A 140 -2.68 -7.11 -1.94
C CYS A 140 -3.05 -6.36 -3.24
N PHE A 141 -3.76 -5.23 -3.14
CA PHE A 141 -4.07 -4.39 -4.31
C PHE A 141 -2.80 -3.81 -4.92
N GLY A 142 -1.88 -3.30 -4.09
CA GLY A 142 -0.59 -2.77 -4.54
C GLY A 142 0.23 -3.83 -5.27
N GLU A 143 0.40 -5.01 -4.68
CA GLU A 143 1.11 -6.13 -5.30
C GLU A 143 0.51 -6.53 -6.67
N ASN A 144 -0.82 -6.55 -6.76
CA ASN A 144 -1.54 -6.85 -8.01
C ASN A 144 -1.37 -5.76 -9.08
N LEU A 145 -1.37 -4.48 -8.68
CA LEU A 145 -1.18 -3.35 -9.59
C LEU A 145 0.26 -3.28 -10.10
N LEU A 146 1.24 -3.60 -9.26
CA LEU A 146 2.65 -3.73 -9.63
C LEU A 146 2.93 -4.87 -10.59
N PHE A 147 2.13 -5.94 -10.54
CA PHE A 147 2.26 -7.08 -11.44
C PHE A 147 1.79 -6.73 -12.86
N HIS A 148 2.65 -6.06 -13.62
CA HIS A 148 2.67 -6.14 -15.08
C HIS A 148 3.22 -7.51 -15.46
N ARG A 149 2.49 -8.29 -16.27
CA ARG A 149 2.86 -9.62 -16.77
C ARG A 149 4.37 -9.89 -16.72
N LYS A 150 4.87 -10.47 -15.62
CA LYS A 150 6.12 -11.25 -15.67
C LYS A 150 5.79 -12.62 -16.27
N ASN A 151 5.42 -12.63 -17.54
CA ASN A 151 5.62 -13.80 -18.39
C ASN A 151 6.71 -13.44 -19.39
N THR A 152 7.93 -13.26 -18.87
CA THR A 152 9.19 -13.69 -19.50
C THR A 152 10.26 -13.57 -18.40
N LEU A 153 10.42 -14.68 -17.66
CA LEU A 153 11.59 -15.02 -16.84
C LEU A 153 11.83 -14.16 -15.58
N VAL A 154 12.48 -14.76 -14.57
CA VAL A 154 12.82 -14.15 -13.27
C VAL A 154 11.68 -14.11 -12.23
N PHE A 155 11.12 -15.28 -11.94
CA PHE A 155 11.15 -15.77 -10.55
C PHE A 155 11.78 -17.17 -10.58
N GLY A 156 12.91 -17.29 -9.91
CA GLY A 156 13.74 -18.49 -9.89
C GLY A 156 12.93 -19.72 -9.54
N ALA A 157 13.20 -20.78 -10.30
CA ALA A 157 12.79 -22.13 -9.98
C ALA A 157 13.25 -22.49 -8.56
N SER A 158 12.31 -22.43 -7.60
CA SER A 158 12.48 -23.14 -6.34
C SER A 158 12.12 -24.61 -6.60
N LYS A 159 13.19 -25.37 -6.81
CA LYS A 159 13.32 -26.82 -6.93
C LYS A 159 12.22 -27.58 -6.16
N ARG A 160 11.21 -28.11 -6.86
CA ARG A 160 10.34 -29.15 -6.30
C ARG A 160 11.02 -30.51 -6.56
N MET A 161 11.74 -31.00 -5.55
CA MET A 161 12.22 -32.37 -5.48
C MET A 161 11.01 -33.30 -5.54
N ARG A 162 10.89 -34.12 -6.61
CA ARG A 162 10.04 -35.31 -6.59
C ARG A 162 10.97 -36.52 -6.46
N MET A 163 10.71 -37.27 -5.40
CA MET A 163 11.16 -38.64 -5.21
C MET A 163 10.71 -39.49 -6.40
N ASN A 164 11.63 -40.30 -6.93
CA ASN A 164 11.37 -41.66 -7.35
C ASN A 164 12.65 -42.47 -7.19
#